data_AF-U3U2B0-F1
#
_entry.id   AF-U3U2B0-F1
#
_cell.length_a   1.000
_cell.length_b   1.000
_cell.length_c   1.000
_cell.angle_alpha   90.00
_cell.angle_beta   90.00
_cell.angle_gamma   90.00
#
_symmetry.space_group_name_H-M   'P 1'
#
loop_
_entity.id
_entity.type
_entity.pdbx_description
1 polymer ?
#
loop_
_entity_poly.entity_id
_entity_poly.type
_entity_poly.pdbx_seq_one_letter_code
_entity_poly.pdbx_strand_id
1 'polypeptide(L)'
;MLPAPLLPRLRPALHELLRGGNRPEQQALALFLSSGDFNRHLSKMRRLYRQRQATLRAALQETFGAQVPLLGGECGMHLVLPWRIRWMM
;
A
#
# COMPACT_ATOMS: atom_id res chain seq x y z
N MET A 1 -13.75 -2.37 10.78
CA MET A 1 -14.47 -2.51 12.06
C MET A 1 -14.35 -3.96 12.50
N LEU A 2 -13.90 -4.22 13.73
CA LEU A 2 -13.80 -5.57 14.29
C LEU A 2 -15.20 -6.02 14.76
N PRO A 3 -15.69 -7.21 14.41
CA PRO A 3 -16.97 -7.72 14.91
C PRO A 3 -17.03 -7.74 16.44
N ALA A 4 -18.10 -7.18 17.01
CA ALA A 4 -18.27 -7.04 18.47
C ALA A 4 -18.06 -8.35 19.27
N PRO A 5 -18.50 -9.54 18.79
CA PRO A 5 -18.29 -10.79 19.51
C PRO A 5 -16.83 -11.21 19.67
N LEU A 6 -15.93 -10.70 18.82
CA LEU A 6 -14.49 -11.04 18.86
C LEU A 6 -13.71 -10.17 19.86
N LEU A 7 -14.26 -9.03 20.28
CA LEU A 7 -13.59 -8.08 21.15
C LEU A 7 -13.16 -8.69 22.50
N PRO A 8 -14.02 -9.40 23.24
CA PRO A 8 -13.62 -9.98 24.53
C PRO A 8 -12.47 -10.98 24.40
N ARG A 9 -12.42 -11.73 23.29
CA ARG A 9 -11.38 -12.75 23.04
C ARG A 9 -10.04 -12.14 22.66
N LEU A 10 -10.05 -11.05 21.88
CA LEU A 10 -8.82 -10.42 21.38
C LEU A 10 -8.23 -9.40 22.37
N ARG A 11 -9.04 -8.84 23.28
CA ARG A 11 -8.62 -7.76 24.18
C ARG A 11 -7.38 -8.10 25.03
N PRO A 12 -7.25 -9.29 25.65
CA PRO A 12 -6.05 -9.63 26.43
C PRO A 12 -4.80 -9.69 25.54
N ALA A 13 -4.89 -10.34 24.38
CA ALA A 13 -3.77 -10.45 23.43
C ALA A 13 -3.35 -9.09 22.87
N LEU A 14 -4.32 -8.24 22.50
CA LEU A 14 -4.05 -6.87 22.06
C LEU A 14 -3.40 -6.04 23.16
N HIS A 15 -3.83 -6.23 24.41
CA HIS A 15 -3.24 -5.55 25.56
C HIS A 15 -1.78 -5.97 25.76
N GLU A 16 -1.44 -7.26 25.64
CA GLU A 16 -0.05 -7.73 25.71
C GLU A 16 0.80 -7.30 24.51
N LEU A 17 0.28 -7.41 23.29
CA LEU A 17 1.03 -7.06 22.07
C LEU A 17 1.27 -5.55 21.94
N LEU A 18 0.38 -4.72 22.48
CA LEU A 18 0.47 -3.26 22.39
C LEU A 18 0.95 -2.61 23.70
N ARG A 19 1.33 -3.42 24.70
CA ARG A 19 2.00 -2.95 25.92
C ARG A 19 3.38 -2.42 25.55
N GLY A 20 3.65 -1.15 25.85
CA GLY A 20 4.92 -0.48 25.52
C GLY A 20 4.78 0.92 24.90
N GLY A 21 3.58 1.27 24.42
CA GLY A 21 3.08 2.64 24.40
C GLY A 21 3.77 3.65 23.47
N ASN A 22 3.46 3.59 22.18
CA ASN A 22 3.58 4.73 21.26
C ASN A 22 2.41 5.72 21.46
N ARG A 23 2.17 6.15 22.72
CA ARG A 23 1.02 6.99 23.07
C ARG A 23 1.03 8.35 22.35
N PRO A 24 2.18 9.05 22.25
CA PRO A 24 2.25 10.28 21.47
C PRO A 24 1.92 10.05 19.99
N GLU A 25 2.43 8.98 19.36
CA GLU A 25 2.07 8.69 17.97
C GLU A 25 0.61 8.29 17.80
N GLN A 26 0.03 7.56 18.76
CA GLN A 26 -1.40 7.22 18.73
C GLN A 26 -2.28 8.46 18.86
N GLN A 27 -1.92 9.39 19.75
CA GLN A 27 -2.62 10.67 19.90
C GLN A 27 -2.48 11.53 18.64
N ALA A 28 -1.27 11.65 18.09
CA ALA A 28 -1.02 12.37 16.85
C ALA A 28 -1.80 11.75 15.68
N LEU A 29 -1.84 10.41 15.58
CA LEU A 29 -2.60 9.69 14.57
C LEU A 29 -4.11 9.92 14.74
N ALA A 30 -4.63 9.87 15.96
CA ALA A 30 -6.04 10.13 16.23
C ALA A 30 -6.44 11.56 15.83
N LEU A 31 -5.60 12.55 16.14
CA LEU A 31 -5.79 13.93 15.70
C LEU A 31 -5.73 14.05 14.17
N PHE A 32 -4.74 13.45 13.53
CA PHE A 32 -4.58 13.45 12.07
C PHE A 32 -5.76 12.80 11.32
N LEU A 33 -6.33 11.74 11.90
CA LEU A 33 -7.52 11.06 11.36
C LEU A 33 -8.79 11.91 11.55
N SER A 34 -8.94 12.58 12.69
CA SER A 34 -10.14 13.37 13.02
C SER A 34 -10.16 14.77 12.41
N SER A 35 -8.99 15.37 12.11
CA SER A 35 -8.87 16.70 11.49
C SER A 35 -9.19 16.73 9.98
N GLY A 36 -9.35 15.55 9.36
CA GLY A 36 -9.49 15.39 7.92
C GLY A 36 -8.17 15.51 7.13
N ASP A 37 -7.03 15.72 7.81
CA ASP A 37 -5.72 15.78 7.18
C ASP A 37 -5.34 14.46 6.51
N PHE A 38 -5.76 13.32 7.10
CA PHE A 38 -5.58 12.02 6.47
C PHE A 38 -6.22 11.93 5.09
N ASN A 39 -7.43 12.47 4.91
CA ASN A 39 -8.11 12.44 3.61
C ASN A 39 -7.40 13.33 2.57
N ARG A 40 -6.95 14.52 2.98
CA ARG A 40 -6.14 15.41 2.13
C ARG A 40 -4.83 14.73 1.72
N HIS A 41 -4.15 14.13 2.70
CA HIS A 41 -2.92 13.38 2.48
C HIS A 41 -3.15 12.21 1.52
N LEU A 42 -4.21 11.42 1.72
CA LEU A 42 -4.54 10.27 0.85
C LEU A 42 -4.83 10.71 -0.59
N SER A 43 -5.57 11.79 -0.79
CA SER A 43 -5.81 12.37 -2.12
C SER A 43 -4.51 12.81 -2.81
N LYS A 44 -3.64 13.51 -2.08
CA LYS A 44 -2.30 13.90 -2.56
C LYS A 44 -1.48 12.65 -2.93
N MET A 45 -1.51 11.63 -2.08
CA MET A 45 -0.72 10.42 -2.28
C MET A 45 -1.22 9.60 -3.46
N ARG A 46 -2.54 9.47 -3.64
CA ARG A 46 -3.14 8.83 -4.81
C ARG A 46 -2.72 9.51 -6.11
N ARG A 47 -2.62 10.84 -6.13
CA ARG A 47 -2.11 11.57 -7.32
C ARG A 47 -0.63 11.29 -7.54
N LEU A 48 0.20 11.41 -6.50
CA LEU A 48 1.65 11.19 -6.62
C LEU A 48 1.99 9.77 -7.08
N TYR A 49 1.36 8.76 -6.47
CA TYR A 49 1.63 7.37 -6.82
C TYR A 49 1.12 7.00 -8.21
N ARG A 50 -0.04 7.52 -8.64
CA ARG A 50 -0.47 7.37 -10.04
C ARG A 50 0.55 7.95 -11.01
N GLN A 51 1.09 9.13 -10.72
CA GLN A 51 2.12 9.74 -11.57
C GLN A 51 3.38 8.87 -11.63
N ARG A 52 3.88 8.44 -10.46
CA ARG A 52 5.07 7.57 -10.38
C ARG A 52 4.88 6.26 -11.14
N GLN A 53 3.72 5.64 -11.00
CA GLN A 53 3.39 4.39 -11.68
C GLN A 53 3.31 4.59 -13.19
N ALA A 54 2.68 5.66 -13.67
CA ALA A 54 2.62 5.99 -15.10
C ALA A 54 4.02 6.20 -15.70
N THR A 55 4.88 6.95 -15.01
CA THR A 55 6.26 7.17 -15.45
C THR A 55 7.05 5.86 -15.51
N LEU A 56 6.94 5.01 -14.49
CA LEU A 56 7.62 3.71 -14.48
C LEU A 56 7.13 2.80 -15.61
N ARG A 57 5.82 2.75 -15.86
CA ARG A 57 5.24 1.98 -16.96
C ARG A 57 5.75 2.44 -18.32
N ALA A 58 5.77 3.75 -18.55
CA ALA A 58 6.28 4.33 -19.78
C ALA A 58 7.75 3.94 -20.01
N ALA A 59 8.60 4.10 -18.98
CA ALA A 59 10.02 3.74 -19.08
C ALA A 59 10.23 2.24 -19.35
N LEU A 60 9.44 1.36 -18.70
CA LEU A 60 9.49 -0.08 -18.94
C LEU A 60 9.03 -0.44 -20.36
N GLN A 61 7.97 0.21 -20.86
CA GLN A 61 7.49 0.02 -22.23
C GLN A 61 8.48 0.54 -23.27
N GLU A 62 9.14 1.67 -23.02
CA GLU A 62 10.20 2.20 -23.89
C GLU A 62 11.41 1.26 -23.94
N THR A 63 11.79 0.68 -22.80
CA THR A 63 12.99 -0.17 -22.69
C THR A 63 12.76 -1.58 -23.24
N PHE A 64 11.63 -2.22 -22.92
CA PHE A 64 11.37 -3.62 -23.26
C PHE A 64 10.38 -3.80 -24.43
N GLY A 65 9.68 -2.73 -24.83
CA GLY A 65 8.68 -2.77 -25.89
C GLY A 65 7.56 -3.77 -25.59
N ALA A 66 7.01 -4.35 -26.66
CA ALA A 66 5.99 -5.39 -26.57
C ALA A 66 6.55 -6.78 -26.20
N GLN A 67 7.87 -6.92 -26.00
CA GLN A 67 8.51 -8.21 -25.74
C GLN A 67 8.22 -8.75 -24.33
N VAL A 68 7.97 -7.85 -23.38
CA VAL A 68 7.66 -8.19 -21.99
C VAL A 68 6.32 -7.57 -21.62
N PRO A 69 5.25 -8.37 -21.47
CA PRO A 69 3.95 -7.83 -21.06
C PRO A 69 4.05 -7.33 -19.62
N LEU A 70 3.34 -6.25 -19.31
CA LEU A 70 3.33 -5.65 -17.98
C LEU A 70 2.00 -5.95 -17.28
N LEU A 71 2.06 -6.71 -16.19
CA LEU A 71 0.89 -7.13 -15.42
C LEU A 71 0.73 -6.33 -14.13
N GLY A 72 -0.50 -6.35 -13.60
CA GLY A 72 -0.89 -5.56 -12.42
C GLY A 72 -1.13 -4.09 -12.75
N GLY A 73 -1.32 -3.26 -11.73
CA GLY A 73 -1.52 -1.82 -11.92
C GLY A 73 -2.74 -1.19 -11.31
N GLU A 74 -3.76 -2.00 -11.07
CA GLU A 74 -5.08 -1.53 -10.65
C GLU A 74 -5.03 -0.84 -9.28
N CYS A 75 -4.02 -1.15 -8.46
CA CYS A 75 -3.76 -0.46 -7.20
C CYS A 75 -2.28 -0.53 -6.80
N GLY A 76 -1.87 0.41 -5.94
CA GLY A 76 -0.53 0.45 -5.37
C GLY A 76 0.57 0.74 -6.40
N MET A 77 1.79 0.27 -6.09
CA MET A 77 3.00 0.51 -6.88
C MET A 77 3.65 -0.76 -7.42
N HIS A 78 3.00 -1.90 -7.23
CA HIS A 78 3.53 -3.18 -7.66
C HIS A 78 3.22 -3.42 -9.14
N LEU A 79 4.26 -3.76 -9.90
CA LEU A 79 4.20 -4.15 -11.30
C LEU A 79 4.88 -5.50 -11.45
N VAL A 80 4.35 -6.36 -12.32
CA VAL A 80 4.91 -7.69 -12.57
C VAL A 80 5.32 -7.79 -14.04
N LEU A 81 6.58 -8.17 -14.26
CA LEU A 81 7.18 -8.38 -15.57
C LEU A 81 7.49 -9.87 -15.73
N PRO A 82 6.56 -10.69 -16.24
CA PRO A 82 6.83 -12.08 -16.54
C PRO A 82 7.88 -12.19 -17.64
N TRP A 83 9.00 -12.80 -17.30
CA TRP A 83 10.08 -13.07 -18.24
C TRP A 83 9.92 -14.48 -18.83
N ARG A 84 9.75 -14.59 -20.15
CA ARG A 84 9.69 -15.89 -20.83
C ARG A 84 11.11 -16.33 -21.20
N ILE A 85 11.70 -17.16 -20.36
CA ILE A 85 12.96 -17.84 -20.71
C ILE A 85 12.62 -18.95 -21.69
N ARG A 86 13.03 -18.81 -22.95
CA ARG A 86 13.04 -19.93 -23.90
C ARG A 86 14.43 -20.55 -23.81
N TRP A 87 14.56 -21.60 -23.00
CA TRP A 87 15.75 -22.44 -23.03
C TRP A 87 15.82 -23.07 -24.42
N MET A 88 16.84 -22.72 -25.20
CA MET A 88 17.22 -23.48 -26.38
C MET A 88 17.77 -24.82 -25.90
N MET A 89 17.13 -25.89 -26.34
CA MET A 89 17.66 -27.26 -26.31
C MET A 89 18.68 -27.40 -27.44
#